data_AF-A0A497KJZ4-F1
#
_entry.id   AF-A0A497KJZ4-F1
#
_cell.length_a   1.000
_cell.length_b   1.000
_cell.length_c   1.000
_cell.angle_alpha   90.00
_cell.angle_beta   90.00
_cell.angle_gamma   90.00
#
_symmetry.space_group_name_H-M   'P 1'
#
loop_
_entity.id
_entity.type
_entity.pdbx_description
1 polymer ?
#
loop_
_entity_poly.entity_id
_entity_poly.type
_entity_poly.pdbx_seq_one_letter_code
_entity_poly.pdbx_strand_id
1 'polypeptide(L)' 'MRILILPIDLRDRRILNEIADGLSKVFSGSLCLISKSILPIPRKAYNASRRQYLSTIILNCVKD' A
#
# COMPACT_ATOMS: atom_id res chain seq x y z
N MET A 1 -4.43 -14.57 -10.44
CA MET A 1 -3.51 -13.53 -9.92
C MET A 1 -3.93 -13.16 -8.50
N ARG A 2 -3.00 -12.81 -7.61
CA ARG A 2 -3.31 -12.34 -6.25
C ARG A 2 -2.81 -10.91 -6.09
N ILE A 3 -3.64 -10.04 -5.56
CA ILE A 3 -3.30 -8.64 -5.29
C ILE A 3 -3.45 -8.42 -3.78
N LEU A 4 -2.40 -7.94 -3.13
CA LEU A 4 -2.43 -7.58 -1.72
C LEU A 4 -2.23 -6.06 -1.59
N ILE A 5 -3.20 -5.38 -1.02
CA ILE A 5 -3.10 -3.96 -0.66
C ILE A 5 -2.49 -3.88 0.73
N LEU A 6 -1.24 -3.41 0.83
CA LEU A 6 -0.55 -3.16 2.09
C LEU A 6 -0.71 -1.68 2.48
N PRO A 7 -1.49 -1.34 3.52
CA PRO A 7 -1.60 0.04 3.98
C PRO A 7 -0.25 0.53 4.51
N ILE A 8 0.12 1.74 4.09
CA ILE A 8 1.27 2.46 4.65
C ILE A 8 0.72 3.49 5.64
N ASP A 9 1.04 3.29 6.91
CA ASP A 9 0.45 3.99 8.06
C ASP A 9 -1.07 3.77 8.21
N LEU A 10 -1.70 4.42 9.20
CA LEU A 10 -3.15 4.39 9.38
C LEU A 10 -3.84 5.05 8.17
N ARG A 11 -4.64 4.27 7.44
CA ARG A 11 -5.42 4.75 6.29
C ARG A 11 -6.90 4.46 6.49
N ASP A 12 -7.72 5.32 5.90
CA ASP A 12 -9.18 5.16 5.90
C ASP A 12 -9.56 3.83 5.23
N ARG A 13 -10.24 2.97 5.98
CA ARG A 13 -10.71 1.66 5.50
C ARG A 13 -11.67 1.78 4.33
N ARG A 14 -12.46 2.85 4.26
CA ARG A 14 -13.40 3.07 3.15
C ARG A 14 -12.64 3.19 1.83
N ILE A 15 -11.58 3.98 1.80
CA ILE A 15 -10.75 4.15 0.60
C ILE A 15 -10.09 2.82 0.21
N LEU A 16 -9.56 2.06 1.19
CA LEU A 16 -8.94 0.77 0.92
C LEU A 16 -9.94 -0.24 0.31
N ASN A 17 -11.18 -0.25 0.81
CA ASN A 17 -12.25 -1.09 0.27
C ASN A 17 -12.63 -0.68 -1.16
N GLU A 18 -12.79 0.61 -1.43
CA GLU A 18 -13.10 1.11 -2.78
C GLU A 18 -11.99 0.76 -3.78
N ILE A 19 -10.71 0.83 -3.37
CA ILE A 19 -9.58 0.38 -4.19
C ILE A 19 -9.64 -1.12 -4.44
N ALA A 20 -9.88 -1.93 -3.39
CA ALA A 20 -9.98 -3.39 -3.53
C ALA A 20 -11.11 -3.82 -4.47
N ASP A 21 -12.26 -3.16 -4.36
CA ASP A 21 -13.42 -3.41 -5.22
C ASP A 21 -13.13 -3.01 -6.68
N GLY A 22 -12.50 -1.85 -6.89
CA GLY A 22 -12.08 -1.41 -8.21
C GLY A 22 -11.09 -2.38 -8.88
N LEU A 23 -10.07 -2.81 -8.14
CA LEU A 23 -9.08 -3.77 -8.63
C LEU A 23 -9.70 -5.12 -8.94
N SER A 24 -10.63 -5.62 -8.11
CA SER A 24 -11.32 -6.89 -8.34
C SER A 24 -12.19 -6.86 -9.61
N LYS A 25 -12.78 -5.70 -9.93
CA LYS A 25 -13.56 -5.51 -11.17
C LYS A 25 -12.68 -5.46 -12.42
N VAL A 26 -11.56 -4.74 -12.37
CA VAL A 26 -10.63 -4.59 -13.51
C VAL A 26 -9.86 -5.88 -13.77
N PHE A 27 -9.39 -6.53 -12.72
CA PHE A 27 -8.64 -7.77 -12.78
C PHE A 27 -9.55 -8.95 -12.44
N SER A 28 -10.45 -9.28 -13.36
CA SER A 28 -11.42 -10.36 -13.19
C SER A 28 -10.72 -11.70 -12.87
N GLY A 29 -11.24 -12.42 -11.87
CA GLY A 29 -10.64 -13.66 -11.38
C GLY A 29 -9.38 -13.49 -10.52
N SER A 30 -8.98 -12.25 -10.21
CA SER A 30 -7.96 -11.99 -9.19
C SER A 30 -8.54 -12.05 -7.78
N LEU A 31 -7.74 -12.52 -6.83
CA LEU A 31 -8.05 -12.42 -5.40
C LEU A 31 -7.41 -11.13 -4.88
N CYS A 32 -8.22 -10.11 -4.64
CA CYS A 32 -7.77 -8.86 -4.03
C CYS A 32 -8.03 -8.87 -2.52
N LEU A 33 -6.97 -8.67 -1.73
CA LEU A 33 -7.05 -8.66 -0.26
C LEU A 33 -6.42 -7.40 0.29
N ILE A 34 -6.99 -6.86 1.37
CA ILE A 34 -6.36 -5.79 2.15
C ILE A 34 -5.61 -6.44 3.31
N SER A 35 -4.33 -6.12 3.45
CA SER A 35 -3.52 -6.65 4.54
C SER A 35 -4.04 -6.16 5.89
N LYS A 36 -4.05 -7.05 6.88
CA LYS A 36 -4.26 -6.68 8.29
C LYS A 36 -3.03 -6.01 8.89
N SER A 37 -1.84 -6.28 8.34
CA SER A 37 -0.61 -5.60 8.72
C SER A 37 -0.55 -4.22 8.08
N ILE A 38 0.12 -3.30 8.77
CA ILE A 38 0.38 -1.95 8.28
C ILE A 38 1.89 -1.78 8.19
N LEU A 39 2.36 -1.19 7.09
CA LEU A 39 3.76 -0.79 6.97
C LEU A 39 3.94 0.60 7.63
N PRO A 40 4.71 0.73 8.73
CA PRO A 40 5.02 2.05 9.26
C PRO A 40 5.88 2.82 8.25
N ILE A 41 5.65 4.14 8.13
CA ILE A 41 6.44 4.98 7.22
C ILE A 41 7.91 4.97 7.65
N PRO A 42 8.84 4.48 6.80
CA PRO A 42 10.25 4.43 7.17
C PRO A 42 10.81 5.85 7.28
N ARG A 43 11.28 6.26 8.47
CA ARG A 43 11.88 7.60 8.67
C ARG A 43 13.04 7.86 7.71
N LYS A 44 13.83 6.83 7.41
CA LYS A 44 14.94 6.88 6.44
C LYS A 44 14.50 7.20 5.01
N ALA A 45 13.21 7.06 4.68
CA ALA A 45 12.67 7.41 3.37
C ALA A 45 12.40 8.91 3.22
N TYR A 46 12.35 9.67 4.33
CA TYR A 46 12.02 11.09 4.29
C TYR A 46 13.19 11.93 3.78
N ASN A 47 12.95 12.70 2.73
CA ASN A 47 13.85 13.73 2.24
C ASN A 47 13.38 15.10 2.74
N ALA A 48 14.13 15.68 3.68
CA ALA A 48 13.76 16.93 4.33
C ALA A 48 13.72 18.15 3.39
N SER A 49 14.62 18.20 2.39
CA SER A 49 14.66 19.28 1.40
C SER A 49 13.39 19.28 0.54
N ARG A 50 12.92 18.09 0.13
CA ARG A 50 11.70 17.93 -0.66
C ARG A 50 10.42 17.91 0.17
N ARG A 51 10.52 17.69 1.48
CA ARG A 51 9.40 17.37 2.39
C ARG A 51 8.55 16.20 1.88
N GLN A 52 9.22 15.20 1.31
CA GLN A 52 8.60 14.06 0.63
C GLN A 52 9.32 12.76 0.97
N TYR A 53 8.67 11.63 0.74
CA TYR A 53 9.26 10.31 0.94
C TYR A 53 9.74 9.70 -0.39
N LEU A 54 10.88 9.02 -0.35
CA LEU A 54 11.45 8.29 -1.49
C LEU A 54 10.73 6.94 -1.65
N SER A 55 10.02 6.78 -2.77
CA SER A 55 9.22 5.57 -3.06
C SER A 55 10.06 4.29 -3.10
N THR A 56 11.28 4.35 -3.64
CA THR A 56 12.19 3.19 -3.70
C THR A 56 12.52 2.65 -2.31
N ILE A 57 12.71 3.53 -1.32
CA ILE A 57 13.01 3.11 0.06
C ILE A 57 11.78 2.48 0.71
N ILE A 58 10.58 3.03 0.44
CA ILE A 58 9.31 2.46 0.91
C ILE A 58 9.10 1.07 0.29
N LEU A 59 9.31 0.94 -1.02
CA LEU A 59 9.13 -0.32 -1.74
C LEU A 59 10.07 -1.42 -1.21
N ASN A 60 11.33 -1.09 -0.95
CA ASN A 60 12.31 -2.01 -0.35
C ASN A 60 11.97 -2.46 1.09
N CYS A 61 11.00 -1.81 1.74
CA CYS A 61 10.50 -2.22 3.05
C CYS A 61 9.31 -3.19 2.97
N VAL A 62 8.70 -3.36 1.81
CA VAL A 62 7.69 -4.39 1.57
C VAL A 62 8.40 -5.75 1.56
N LYS A 63 7.91 -6.69 2.37
CA LYS A 63 8.42 -8.07 2.45
C LYS A 63 7.39 -9.00 1.80
N ASP A 64 7.88 -10.01 1.10
CA ASP A 64 7.07 -11.12 0.55
C ASP A 64 6.50 -12.02 1.67
#